data_AF-A0A8T8CWN9-F1
#
_entry.id   AF-A0A8T8CWN9-F1
#
_cell.length_a   1.000
_cell.length_b   1.000
_cell.length_c   1.000
_cell.angle_alpha   90.00
_cell.angle_beta   90.00
_cell.angle_gamma   90.00
#
_symmetry.space_group_name_H-M   'P 1'
#
loop_
_entity.id
_entity.type
_entity.pdbx_description
1 polymer ?
#
loop_
_entity_poly.entity_id
_entity_poly.type
_entity_poly.pdbx_seq_one_letter_code
_entity_poly.pdbx_strand_id
1 'polypeptide(L)'
;MQLNAREGPLEVPKIGMRLLLDRASQRLRYLVRVHEIARRLVDKHGPNRALALTTSAAARASGKRAAILKGIAESAYDLNRLDIYYH
;
A
#
# COMPACT_ATOMS: atom_id res chain seq x y z
N MET A 1 -18.82 47.76 -11.86
CA MET A 1 -17.75 47.18 -11.03
C MET A 1 -18.36 46.63 -9.75
N GLN A 2 -17.73 45.60 -9.17
CA GLN A 2 -18.05 44.85 -7.94
C GLN A 2 -18.78 43.50 -8.14
N LEU A 3 -17.98 42.49 -8.52
CA LEU A 3 -18.24 41.08 -8.25
C LEU A 3 -17.76 40.82 -6.81
N ASN A 4 -18.68 40.81 -5.84
CA ASN A 4 -18.35 40.41 -4.47
C ASN A 4 -18.18 38.90 -4.42
N ALA A 5 -16.93 38.48 -4.26
CA ALA A 5 -16.52 37.12 -3.95
C ALA A 5 -17.23 36.65 -2.67
N ARG A 6 -18.25 35.80 -2.82
CA ARG A 6 -18.77 34.98 -1.73
C ARG A 6 -17.82 33.81 -1.51
N GLU A 7 -16.66 34.09 -0.94
CA GLU A 7 -15.84 33.06 -0.29
C GLU A 7 -16.46 32.79 1.09
N GLY A 8 -17.52 31.98 1.11
CA GLY A 8 -17.93 31.32 2.34
C GLY A 8 -16.86 30.30 2.74
N PRO A 9 -16.60 30.10 4.04
CA PRO A 9 -15.67 29.07 4.47
C PRO A 9 -16.12 27.73 3.91
N LEU A 10 -15.20 27.01 3.26
CA LEU A 10 -15.40 25.63 2.81
C LEU A 10 -15.66 24.78 4.06
N GLU A 11 -16.92 24.65 4.46
CA GLU A 11 -17.34 23.68 5.46
C GLU A 11 -17.12 22.29 4.87
N VAL A 12 -15.92 21.75 5.05
CA VAL A 12 -15.66 20.34 4.78
C VAL A 12 -16.61 19.57 5.70
N PRO A 13 -17.57 18.79 5.16
CA PRO A 13 -18.53 18.09 6.00
C PRO A 13 -17.75 17.21 6.96
N LYS A 14 -17.86 17.44 8.27
CA LYS A 14 -17.10 16.66 9.28
C LYS A 14 -17.32 15.14 9.14
N ILE A 15 -18.47 14.74 8.57
CA ILE A 15 -18.82 13.38 8.17
C ILE A 15 -17.88 12.85 7.06
N GLY A 16 -17.54 13.67 6.07
CA GLY A 16 -16.60 13.35 5.00
C GLY A 16 -15.18 13.15 5.51
N MET A 17 -14.71 14.00 6.43
CA MET A 17 -13.37 13.87 7.01
C MET A 17 -13.22 12.57 7.82
N ARG A 18 -14.23 12.22 8.64
CA ARG A 18 -14.23 10.95 9.39
C ARG A 18 -14.19 9.74 8.45
N LEU A 19 -15.00 9.74 7.39
CA LEU A 19 -15.02 8.65 6.41
C LEU A 19 -13.67 8.49 5.70
N LEU A 20 -13.00 9.60 5.36
CA LEU A 20 -11.67 9.59 4.78
C LEU A 20 -10.63 9.01 5.75
N LEU A 21 -10.67 9.41 7.02
CA LEU A 21 -9.79 8.89 8.07
C LEU A 21 -10.01 7.39 8.29
N ASP A 22 -11.25 6.92 8.29
CA ASP A 22 -11.58 5.50 8.44
C ASP A 22 -11.06 4.69 7.25
N ARG A 23 -11.24 5.19 6.02
CA ARG A 23 -10.69 4.54 4.80
C ARG A 23 -9.17 4.53 4.78
N ALA A 24 -8.53 5.64 5.14
CA ALA A 24 -7.08 5.73 5.25
C ALA A 24 -6.54 4.75 6.30
N SER A 25 -7.19 4.67 7.46
CA SER A 25 -6.84 3.74 8.54
C SER A 25 -6.99 2.28 8.11
N GLN A 26 -8.07 1.94 7.38
CA GLN A 26 -8.24 0.61 6.81
C GLN A 26 -7.16 0.28 5.78
N ARG A 27 -6.82 1.24 4.91
CA ARG A 27 -5.75 1.09 3.92
C ARG A 27 -4.40 0.88 4.58
N LEU A 28 -4.08 1.62 5.64
CA LEU A 28 -2.85 1.46 6.41
C LEU A 28 -2.77 0.06 7.05
N ARG A 29 -3.83 -0.39 7.72
CA ARG A 29 -3.87 -1.75 8.30
C ARG A 29 -3.67 -2.84 7.25
N TYR A 30 -4.25 -2.65 6.07
CA TYR A 30 -4.04 -3.56 4.95
C TYR A 30 -2.57 -3.57 4.49
N LEU A 31 -1.96 -2.39 4.32
CA LEU A 31 -0.56 -2.27 3.89
C LEU A 31 0.40 -2.89 4.91
N VAL A 32 0.16 -2.70 6.21
CA VAL A 32 0.93 -3.34 7.28
C VAL A 32 0.89 -4.87 7.15
N ARG A 33 -0.30 -5.46 6.95
CA ARG A 33 -0.43 -6.92 6.78
C ARG A 33 0.27 -7.43 5.53
N VAL A 34 0.18 -6.71 4.42
CA VAL A 34 0.89 -7.06 3.18
C VAL A 34 2.40 -7.04 3.40
N HIS A 35 2.91 -6.02 4.08
CA HIS A 35 4.33 -5.89 4.41
C HIS A 35 4.81 -6.98 5.36
N GLU A 36 4.03 -7.33 6.40
CA GLU A 36 4.35 -8.45 7.31
C GLU A 36 4.47 -9.79 6.59
N ILE A 37 3.60 -10.06 5.62
CA ILE A 37 3.68 -11.28 4.80
C ILE A 37 4.93 -11.25 3.93
N ALA A 38 5.23 -10.12 3.29
CA ALA A 38 6.44 -9.96 2.49
C ALA A 38 7.70 -10.20 3.34
N ARG A 39 7.77 -9.60 4.53
CA ARG A 39 8.88 -9.79 5.47
C ARG A 39 9.06 -11.26 5.84
N ARG A 40 8.00 -11.96 6.22
CA ARG A 40 8.08 -13.42 6.52
C ARG A 40 8.57 -14.24 5.34
N LEU A 41 8.20 -13.87 4.11
CA LEU A 41 8.70 -14.55 2.91
C LEU A 41 10.19 -14.27 2.68
N VAL A 42 10.62 -13.02 2.86
CA VAL A 42 12.04 -12.61 2.77
C VAL A 42 12.86 -13.33 3.84
N ASP A 43 12.43 -13.31 5.10
CA ASP A 43 13.11 -13.98 6.22
C ASP A 43 13.28 -15.49 5.95
N LYS A 44 12.28 -16.11 5.30
CA LYS A 44 12.29 -17.55 5.02
C LYS A 44 13.12 -17.94 3.79
N HIS A 45 13.14 -17.12 2.75
CA HIS A 45 13.66 -17.50 1.43
C HIS A 45 14.81 -16.63 0.92
N GLY A 46 15.12 -15.54 1.61
CA GLY A 46 15.96 -14.47 1.12
C GLY A 46 15.21 -13.52 0.18
N PRO A 47 15.68 -12.26 0.06
CA PRO A 47 14.94 -11.19 -0.61
C PRO A 47 14.71 -11.45 -2.10
N ASN A 48 15.74 -11.90 -2.83
CA ASN A 48 15.64 -12.19 -4.27
C ASN A 48 14.65 -13.33 -4.58
N ARG A 49 14.67 -14.39 -3.77
CA ARG A 49 13.79 -15.56 -3.99
C ARG A 49 12.35 -15.26 -3.59
N ALA A 50 12.14 -14.51 -2.51
CA ALA A 50 10.82 -14.04 -2.10
C ALA A 50 10.16 -13.21 -3.22
N LEU A 51 10.90 -12.24 -3.78
CA LEU A 51 10.43 -11.40 -4.89
C LEU A 51 10.04 -12.23 -6.12
N ALA A 52 10.89 -13.18 -6.53
CA ALA A 52 10.61 -14.03 -7.68
C ALA A 52 9.34 -14.89 -7.50
N LEU A 53 9.15 -15.46 -6.29
CA LEU A 53 7.98 -16.25 -5.96
C LEU A 53 6.69 -15.43 -5.99
N THR A 54 6.70 -14.24 -5.37
CA THR A 54 5.52 -13.37 -5.28
C THR A 54 5.14 -12.80 -6.63
N THR A 55 6.13 -12.40 -7.45
CA THR A 55 5.89 -11.91 -8.81
C THR A 55 5.32 -13.01 -9.71
N SER A 56 5.87 -14.22 -9.64
CA SER A 56 5.35 -15.37 -10.38
C SER A 56 3.93 -15.75 -9.96
N ALA A 57 3.65 -15.70 -8.65
CA ALA A 57 2.30 -15.95 -8.13
C ALA A 57 1.31 -14.86 -8.58
N ALA A 58 1.74 -13.59 -8.57
CA ALA A 58 0.93 -12.46 -9.02
C ALA A 58 0.56 -12.57 -10.50
N ALA A 59 1.50 -13.00 -11.35
CA ALA A 59 1.28 -13.18 -12.79
C ALA A 59 0.24 -14.27 -13.10
N ARG A 60 0.11 -15.28 -12.22
CA ARG A 60 -0.85 -16.40 -12.38
C ARG A 60 -2.21 -16.13 -11.73
N ALA A 61 -2.29 -15.13 -10.87
CA ALA A 61 -3.51 -14.80 -10.16
C ALA A 61 -4.35 -13.78 -10.95
N SER A 62 -5.64 -13.72 -10.65
CA SER A 62 -6.56 -12.74 -11.22
C SER A 62 -7.33 -11.98 -10.13
N GLY A 63 -7.91 -10.83 -10.51
CA GLY A 63 -8.76 -10.02 -9.63
C GLY A 63 -8.09 -9.58 -8.34
N LYS A 64 -8.83 -9.64 -7.23
CA LYS A 64 -8.36 -9.20 -5.90
C LYS A 64 -7.11 -9.96 -5.44
N ARG A 65 -6.98 -11.23 -5.79
CA ARG A 65 -5.82 -12.05 -5.41
C ARG A 65 -4.55 -11.56 -6.09
N ALA A 66 -4.62 -11.21 -7.36
CA ALA A 66 -3.49 -10.62 -8.08
C ALA A 66 -3.05 -9.30 -7.44
N ALA A 67 -3.99 -8.44 -7.07
CA ALA A 67 -3.68 -7.16 -6.41
C ALA A 67 -2.97 -7.34 -5.06
N ILE A 68 -3.39 -8.32 -4.25
CA ILE A 68 -2.71 -8.65 -2.99
C ILE A 68 -1.29 -9.14 -3.26
N LEU A 69 -1.12 -10.08 -4.19
CA LEU A 69 0.20 -10.65 -4.50
C LEU A 69 1.16 -9.62 -5.09
N LYS A 70 0.66 -8.66 -5.88
CA LYS A 70 1.44 -7.51 -6.34
C LYS A 70 1.93 -6.65 -5.19
N GLY A 71 1.05 -6.30 -4.24
CA GLY A 71 1.46 -5.53 -3.06
C GLY A 71 2.50 -6.25 -2.20
N ILE A 72 2.41 -7.60 -2.09
CA ILE A 72 3.43 -8.39 -1.39
C ILE A 72 4.75 -8.36 -2.18
N ALA A 73 4.72 -8.48 -3.51
CA ALA A 73 5.91 -8.41 -4.35
C ALA A 73 6.59 -7.03 -4.27
N GLU A 74 5.81 -5.94 -4.28
CA GLU A 74 6.31 -4.58 -4.09
C GLU A 74 6.98 -4.43 -2.72
N SER A 75 6.35 -4.91 -1.65
CA SER A 75 6.95 -4.87 -0.31
C SER A 75 8.23 -5.71 -0.20
N ALA A 76 8.28 -6.87 -0.88
CA ALA A 76 9.49 -7.70 -0.93
C ALA A 76 10.62 -7.02 -1.72
N TYR A 77 10.27 -6.31 -2.80
CA TYR A 77 11.22 -5.48 -3.55
C TYR A 77 11.75 -4.33 -2.69
N ASP A 78 10.91 -3.64 -1.94
CA ASP A 78 11.33 -2.55 -1.06
C ASP A 78 12.27 -3.04 0.05
N LEU A 79 11.98 -4.21 0.64
CA LEU A 79 12.86 -4.86 1.61
C LEU A 79 14.23 -5.21 1.00
N ASN A 80 14.24 -5.80 -0.21
CA ASN A 80 15.48 -6.09 -0.93
C ASN A 80 16.28 -4.82 -1.24
N ARG A 81 15.58 -3.76 -1.66
CA ARG A 81 16.20 -2.47 -1.98
C ARG A 81 16.87 -1.87 -0.74
N LEU A 82 16.20 -1.88 0.42
CA LEU A 82 16.77 -1.39 1.66
C LEU A 82 17.97 -2.24 2.11
N ASP A 83 17.88 -3.58 1.96
CA ASP A 83 18.98 -4.49 2.24
C ASP A 83 20.24 -4.12 1.42
N ILE A 84 20.08 -3.83 0.13
CA ILE A 84 21.17 -3.44 -0.78
C ILE A 84 21.80 -2.08 -0.42
N TYR A 85 21.03 -1.13 0.11
CA TYR A 85 21.54 0.22 0.40
C TYR A 85 22.12 0.39 1.82
N TYR A 86 21.79 -0.50 2.74
CA TYR A 86 22.18 -0.37 4.16
C TYR A 86 23.05 -1.54 4.66
N HIS A 87 23.55 -2.40 3.76
CA HIS A 87 24.61 -3.39 3.98
C HIS A 87 25.82 -3.13 3.10
#